data_AF-A0AAP5EEE2-F1
#
_entry.id   AF-A0AAP5EEE2-F1
#
_cell.length_a   1.000
_cell.length_b   1.000
_cell.length_c   1.000
_cell.angle_alpha   90.00
_cell.angle_beta   90.00
_cell.angle_gamma   90.00
#
_symmetry.space_group_name_H-M   'P 1'
#
loop_
_entity.id
_entity.type
_entity.pdbx_description
1 polymer ?
#
loop_
_entity_poly.entity_id
_entity_poly.type
_entity_poly.pdbx_seq_one_letter_code
_entity_poly.pdbx_strand_id
1 'polypeptide(L)'
;MESKSWDEVRKRRMLLAEERERAHLRLRHGAALVQAINEAASCSLRIEDFRTRSSDWDIVWPQDIRNAPGLVRAYVGLAEALRVMRCVERRLGPLEGEIGFHEKDYLGFTPVSGFAVTSMVAVAASTGDSALFHSEAAGVVILVDCYGYNAEEQFSVVIQGAGVPPDLDLEPDR
;
A
#
# COMPACT_ATOMS: atom_id res chain seq x y z
N MET A 1 38.74 -29.25 5.71
CA MET A 1 37.40 -29.66 6.16
C MET A 1 36.72 -28.39 6.65
N GLU A 2 35.81 -27.88 5.82
CA GLU A 2 35.28 -26.52 5.87
C GLU A 2 34.47 -26.28 7.16
N SER A 3 34.90 -25.34 7.99
CA SER A 3 33.98 -24.71 8.92
C SER A 3 33.07 -23.80 8.09
N LYS A 4 31.93 -24.32 7.62
CA LYS A 4 30.80 -23.44 7.30
C LYS A 4 30.58 -22.60 8.56
N SER A 5 30.88 -21.30 8.46
CA SER A 5 30.93 -20.42 9.62
C SER A 5 29.60 -20.54 10.38
N TRP A 6 29.64 -20.69 11.70
CA TRP A 6 28.42 -20.73 12.52
C TRP A 6 27.50 -19.53 12.25
N ASP A 7 28.04 -18.42 11.74
CA ASP A 7 27.28 -17.27 11.29
C ASP A 7 26.44 -17.54 10.02
N GLU A 8 26.94 -18.33 9.07
CA GLU A 8 26.16 -18.76 7.91
C GLU A 8 24.99 -19.67 8.33
N VAL A 9 25.24 -20.57 9.28
CA VAL A 9 24.20 -21.43 9.85
C VAL A 9 23.16 -20.61 10.61
N ARG A 10 23.59 -19.60 11.38
CA ARG A 10 22.71 -18.68 12.10
C ARG A 10 21.86 -17.85 11.14
N LYS A 11 22.47 -17.23 10.12
CA LYS A 11 21.77 -16.47 9.07
C LYS A 11 20.72 -17.33 8.37
N ARG A 12 21.09 -18.56 7.98
CA ARG A 12 20.16 -19.48 7.32
C ARG A 12 18.98 -19.88 8.21
N ARG A 13 19.20 -20.08 9.51
CA ARG A 13 18.12 -20.37 10.46
C ARG A 13 17.17 -19.20 10.66
N MET A 14 17.69 -17.97 10.69
CA MET A 14 16.86 -16.76 10.78
C MET A 14 15.97 -16.62 9.54
N LEU A 15 16.55 -16.73 8.34
CA LEU A 15 15.79 -16.67 7.09
C LEU A 15 14.67 -17.72 7.03
N LEU A 16 14.96 -18.97 7.41
CA LEU A 16 13.95 -20.02 7.46
C LEU A 16 12.85 -19.76 8.50
N ALA A 17 13.18 -19.12 9.61
CA ALA A 17 12.19 -18.74 10.63
C ALA A 17 11.29 -17.60 10.12
N GLU A 18 11.87 -16.58 9.48
CA GLU A 18 11.14 -15.48 8.85
C GLU A 18 10.21 -15.98 7.74
N GLU A 19 10.67 -16.89 6.87
CA GLU A 19 9.84 -17.50 5.82
C GLU A 19 8.65 -18.27 6.42
N ARG A 20 8.87 -19.03 7.50
CA ARG A 20 7.80 -19.77 8.20
C ARG A 20 6.79 -18.83 8.85
N GLU A 21 7.27 -17.76 9.48
CA GLU A 21 6.41 -16.76 10.10
C GLU A 21 5.56 -16.06 9.05
N ARG A 22 6.16 -15.59 7.94
CA ARG A 22 5.41 -15.00 6.82
C ARG A 22 4.36 -15.96 6.26
N ALA A 23 4.69 -17.23 6.07
CA ALA A 23 3.72 -18.23 5.62
C ALA A 23 2.57 -18.43 6.63
N HIS A 24 2.87 -18.42 7.93
CA HIS A 24 1.86 -18.51 8.98
C HIS A 24 0.93 -17.29 8.99
N LEU A 25 1.48 -16.07 8.92
CA LEU A 25 0.73 -14.83 8.85
C LEU A 25 -0.16 -14.77 7.60
N ARG A 26 0.38 -15.17 6.44
CA ARG A 26 -0.38 -15.27 5.19
C ARG A 26 -1.56 -16.22 5.32
N LEU A 27 -1.35 -17.40 5.89
CA LEU A 27 -2.41 -18.40 6.08
C LEU A 27 -3.51 -17.87 7.02
N ARG A 28 -3.12 -17.15 8.08
CA ARG A 28 -4.03 -16.67 9.12
C ARG A 28 -4.81 -15.42 8.71
N HIS A 29 -4.17 -14.48 8.03
CA HIS A 29 -4.71 -13.13 7.77
C HIS A 29 -4.95 -12.83 6.29
N GLY A 30 -4.31 -13.56 5.38
CA GLY A 30 -4.31 -13.22 3.96
C GLY A 30 -5.70 -13.21 3.34
N ALA A 31 -6.55 -14.18 3.66
CA ALA A 31 -7.91 -14.25 3.11
C ALA A 31 -8.75 -13.00 3.44
N ALA A 32 -8.65 -12.48 4.67
CA ALA A 32 -9.39 -11.29 5.09
C ALA A 32 -8.89 -10.02 4.37
N LEU A 33 -7.57 -9.89 4.19
CA LEU A 33 -6.98 -8.77 3.45
C LEU A 33 -7.37 -8.77 1.98
N VAL A 34 -7.37 -9.94 1.34
CA VAL A 34 -7.81 -10.11 -0.06
C VAL A 34 -9.30 -9.78 -0.19
N GLN A 35 -10.12 -10.24 0.75
CA GLN A 35 -11.55 -9.93 0.76
C GLN A 35 -11.81 -8.43 0.88
N ALA A 36 -11.08 -7.71 1.73
CA ALA A 36 -11.22 -6.26 1.86
C ALA A 36 -10.92 -5.53 0.54
N ILE A 37 -9.89 -5.96 -0.21
CA ILE A 37 -9.59 -5.42 -1.54
C ILE A 37 -10.73 -5.72 -2.51
N ASN A 38 -11.21 -6.96 -2.55
CA ASN A 38 -12.30 -7.37 -3.44
C ASN A 38 -13.59 -6.58 -3.21
N GLU A 39 -13.95 -6.37 -1.94
CA GLU A 39 -15.14 -5.60 -1.55
C GLU A 39 -15.00 -4.12 -1.91
N ALA A 40 -13.86 -3.50 -1.59
CA ALA A 40 -13.62 -2.08 -1.84
C ALA A 40 -13.49 -1.75 -3.33
N ALA A 41 -12.80 -2.58 -4.10
CA ALA A 41 -12.44 -2.33 -5.49
C ALA A 41 -13.33 -3.09 -6.50
N SER A 42 -14.35 -3.81 -6.02
CA SER A 42 -15.24 -4.64 -6.86
C SER A 42 -14.49 -5.59 -7.78
N CYS A 43 -13.40 -6.19 -7.28
CA CYS A 43 -12.58 -7.14 -8.00
C CYS A 43 -12.77 -8.57 -7.46
N SER A 44 -12.18 -9.55 -8.16
CA SER A 44 -12.30 -10.98 -7.83
C SER A 44 -10.91 -11.64 -7.74
N LEU A 45 -10.04 -11.05 -6.93
CA LEU A 45 -8.70 -11.53 -6.66
C LEU A 45 -8.74 -12.74 -5.72
N ARG A 46 -7.78 -13.63 -5.91
CA ARG A 46 -7.51 -14.77 -5.04
C ARG A 46 -6.20 -14.55 -4.31
N ILE A 47 -6.03 -15.23 -3.17
CA ILE A 47 -4.77 -15.13 -2.41
C ILE A 47 -3.58 -15.60 -3.26
N GLU A 48 -3.76 -16.54 -4.18
CA GLU A 48 -2.69 -17.04 -5.06
C GLU A 48 -2.23 -16.02 -6.10
N ASP A 49 -3.03 -14.99 -6.38
CA ASP A 49 -2.67 -13.93 -7.33
C ASP A 49 -1.59 -12.99 -6.74
N PHE A 50 -1.52 -12.92 -5.41
CA PHE A 50 -0.55 -12.09 -4.71
C PHE A 50 0.82 -12.76 -4.66
N ARG A 51 1.80 -12.10 -5.25
CA ARG A 51 3.19 -12.55 -5.32
C ARG A 51 4.04 -11.71 -4.38
N THR A 52 4.84 -12.36 -3.54
CA THR A 52 5.94 -11.71 -2.84
C THR A 52 6.99 -11.32 -3.86
N ARG A 53 6.89 -10.10 -4.40
CA ARG A 53 7.96 -9.49 -5.21
C ARG A 53 9.03 -8.93 -4.29
N SER A 54 10.27 -8.95 -4.78
CA SER A 54 11.42 -8.27 -4.18
C SER A 54 11.58 -6.82 -4.68
N SER A 55 10.53 -6.26 -5.28
CA SER A 55 10.60 -4.91 -5.82
C SER A 55 10.69 -3.96 -4.64
N ASP A 56 11.88 -3.38 -4.46
CA ASP A 56 12.11 -2.25 -3.57
C ASP A 56 11.34 -1.06 -4.14
N TRP A 57 10.04 -1.01 -3.85
CA TRP A 57 9.26 0.18 -4.10
C TRP A 57 9.72 1.19 -3.06
N ASP A 58 10.61 2.10 -3.46
CA ASP A 58 11.16 3.15 -2.61
C ASP A 58 10.09 4.19 -2.28
N ILE A 59 9.09 3.80 -1.48
CA ILE A 59 8.38 4.76 -0.66
C ILE A 59 9.34 5.20 0.43
N VAL A 60 9.63 6.50 0.42
CA VAL A 60 10.34 7.10 1.53
C VAL A 60 9.30 7.44 2.59
N TRP A 61 9.28 6.64 3.65
CA TRP A 61 8.47 6.87 4.83
C TRP A 61 9.31 7.51 5.94
N PRO A 62 9.30 8.84 6.07
CA PRO A 62 10.01 9.51 7.16
C PRO A 62 9.36 9.22 8.51
N GLN A 63 10.11 9.46 9.59
CA GLN A 63 9.59 9.37 10.95
C GLN A 63 8.37 10.27 11.20
N ASP A 64 8.32 11.42 10.51
CA ASP A 64 7.16 12.30 10.47
C ASP A 64 6.65 12.36 9.04
N ILE A 65 5.49 11.74 8.82
CA ILE A 65 4.85 11.59 7.52
C ILE A 65 4.64 12.90 6.77
N ARG A 66 4.52 14.03 7.48
CA ARG A 66 4.41 15.37 6.85
C ARG A 66 5.64 15.74 6.03
N ASN A 67 6.78 15.14 6.34
CA ASN A 67 8.04 15.33 5.63
C ASN A 67 8.24 14.33 4.50
N ALA A 68 7.23 13.50 4.18
CA ALA A 68 7.39 12.52 3.11
C ALA A 68 7.52 13.26 1.78
N PRO A 69 8.39 12.80 0.86
CA PRO A 69 8.48 13.42 -0.44
C PRO A 69 7.18 13.23 -1.24
N GLY A 70 7.02 14.04 -2.29
CA GLY A 70 5.84 14.01 -3.15
C GLY A 70 4.66 14.76 -2.55
N LEU A 71 3.44 14.34 -2.93
CA LEU A 71 2.22 14.89 -2.39
C LEU A 71 1.86 14.18 -1.09
N VAL A 72 1.69 14.97 -0.03
CA VAL A 72 1.31 14.47 1.28
C VAL A 72 0.09 15.21 1.79
N ARG A 73 -0.88 14.45 2.30
CA ARG A 73 -1.98 14.93 3.14
C ARG A 73 -2.03 14.03 4.37
N ALA A 74 -1.38 14.50 5.43
CA ALA A 74 -1.24 13.76 6.67
C ALA A 74 -2.36 14.10 7.65
N TYR A 75 -2.80 13.12 8.44
CA TYR A 75 -3.75 13.30 9.53
C TYR A 75 -5.02 14.03 9.07
N VAL A 76 -5.65 13.52 8.01
CA VAL A 76 -6.86 14.09 7.44
C VAL A 76 -8.07 13.19 7.65
N GLY A 77 -9.26 13.78 7.60
CA GLY A 77 -10.51 13.03 7.66
C GLY A 77 -10.84 12.30 6.37
N LEU A 78 -11.80 11.39 6.46
CA LEU A 78 -12.28 10.57 5.33
C LEU A 78 -12.65 11.44 4.11
N ALA A 79 -13.36 12.54 4.34
CA ALA A 79 -13.80 13.43 3.26
C ALA A 79 -12.63 14.02 2.47
N GLU A 80 -11.58 14.44 3.17
CA GLU A 80 -10.38 15.02 2.57
C GLU A 80 -9.53 13.94 1.88
N ALA A 81 -9.33 12.78 2.52
CA ALA A 81 -8.64 11.65 1.89
C ALA A 81 -9.32 11.26 0.57
N LEU A 82 -10.64 11.12 0.56
CA LEU A 82 -11.40 10.84 -0.65
C LEU A 82 -11.31 11.97 -1.69
N ARG A 83 -11.29 13.23 -1.25
CA ARG A 83 -11.13 14.38 -2.17
C ARG A 83 -9.79 14.33 -2.89
N VAL A 84 -8.70 14.09 -2.16
CA VAL A 84 -7.35 13.91 -2.73
C VAL A 84 -7.35 12.78 -3.75
N MET A 85 -7.86 11.60 -3.37
CA MET A 85 -7.87 10.43 -4.24
C MET A 85 -8.72 10.65 -5.50
N ARG A 86 -9.87 11.32 -5.40
CA ARG A 86 -10.68 11.72 -6.57
C ARG A 86 -9.94 12.68 -7.49
N CYS A 87 -9.16 13.62 -6.95
CA CYS A 87 -8.35 14.52 -7.77
C CYS A 87 -7.25 13.76 -8.53
N VAL A 88 -6.62 12.79 -7.89
CA VAL A 88 -5.60 11.92 -8.51
C VAL A 88 -6.23 11.09 -9.63
N GLU A 89 -7.35 10.44 -9.34
CA GLU A 89 -8.10 9.62 -10.29
C GLU A 89 -8.55 10.41 -11.51
N ARG A 90 -9.05 11.65 -11.33
CA ARG A 90 -9.43 12.52 -12.45
C ARG A 90 -8.26 12.92 -13.34
N ARG A 91 -7.05 13.05 -12.79
CA ARG A 91 -5.87 13.52 -13.54
C ARG A 91 -5.11 12.39 -14.22
N LEU A 92 -4.96 11.26 -13.54
CA LEU A 92 -4.22 10.12 -14.04
C LEU A 92 -5.10 9.14 -14.83
N GLY A 93 -6.41 9.22 -14.65
CA GLY A 93 -7.35 8.28 -15.24
C GLY A 93 -7.32 6.91 -14.55
N PRO A 94 -7.93 5.88 -15.18
CA PRO A 94 -7.84 4.52 -14.70
C PRO A 94 -6.38 4.05 -14.68
N LEU A 95 -5.93 3.54 -13.54
CA LEU A 95 -4.56 3.07 -13.39
C LEU A 95 -4.47 1.55 -13.52
N GLU A 96 -3.41 1.11 -14.19
CA GLU A 96 -2.92 -0.26 -14.12
C GLU A 96 -1.69 -0.27 -13.20
N GLY A 97 -1.61 -1.29 -12.35
CA GLY A 97 -0.57 -1.33 -11.34
C GLY A 97 -0.65 -2.55 -10.45
N GLU A 98 0.07 -2.50 -9.35
CA GLU A 98 0.09 -3.54 -8.33
C GLU A 98 -0.46 -2.97 -7.02
N ILE A 99 -1.33 -3.74 -6.36
CA ILE A 99 -1.89 -3.39 -5.04
C ILE A 99 -1.44 -4.39 -3.97
N GLY A 100 -1.22 -3.87 -2.77
CA GLY A 100 -0.90 -4.65 -1.57
C GLY A 100 -0.99 -3.79 -0.32
N PHE A 101 -0.30 -4.20 0.73
CA PHE A 101 -0.23 -3.50 2.00
C PHE A 101 1.22 -3.28 2.39
N HIS A 102 1.54 -2.09 2.88
CA HIS A 102 2.92 -1.70 3.20
C HIS A 102 3.53 -2.59 4.29
N GLU A 103 2.86 -2.73 5.43
CA GLU A 103 3.37 -3.48 6.58
C GLU A 103 3.04 -4.98 6.56
N LYS A 104 2.27 -5.45 5.56
CA LYS A 104 1.89 -6.87 5.41
C LYS A 104 2.57 -7.50 4.19
N ASP A 105 3.89 -7.32 4.12
CA ASP A 105 4.74 -7.84 3.03
C ASP A 105 4.58 -9.36 2.79
N TYR A 106 4.17 -10.12 3.81
CA TYR A 106 3.84 -11.54 3.72
C TYR A 106 2.70 -11.87 2.74
N LEU A 107 1.82 -10.90 2.46
CA LEU A 107 0.80 -11.05 1.41
C LEU A 107 1.43 -10.81 0.03
N GLY A 108 2.38 -9.91 -0.09
CA GLY A 108 2.90 -9.45 -1.37
C GLY A 108 1.89 -8.59 -2.12
N PHE A 109 2.05 -8.50 -3.45
CA PHE A 109 1.28 -7.63 -4.31
C PHE A 109 0.64 -8.41 -5.45
N THR A 110 -0.49 -7.91 -5.95
CA THR A 110 -1.16 -8.46 -7.12
C THR A 110 -1.39 -7.39 -8.17
N PRO A 111 -1.24 -7.71 -9.47
CA PRO A 111 -1.61 -6.80 -10.54
C PRO A 111 -3.12 -6.56 -10.55
N VAL A 112 -3.51 -5.34 -10.87
CA VAL A 112 -4.90 -4.90 -11.08
C VAL A 112 -4.95 -3.96 -12.28
N SER A 113 -6.04 -4.02 -13.05
CA SER A 113 -6.29 -3.16 -14.21
C SER A 113 -7.54 -2.32 -13.99
N GLY A 114 -7.51 -1.09 -14.49
CA GLY A 114 -8.61 -0.13 -14.31
C GLY A 114 -8.95 0.14 -12.84
N PHE A 115 -7.94 0.08 -11.96
CA PHE A 115 -8.13 0.18 -10.53
C PHE A 115 -8.52 1.62 -10.15
N ALA A 116 -9.66 1.75 -9.49
CA ALA A 116 -10.11 3.02 -8.94
C ALA A 116 -9.33 3.33 -7.66
N VAL A 117 -8.39 4.27 -7.72
CA VAL A 117 -7.47 4.58 -6.60
C VAL A 117 -8.22 5.11 -5.38
N THR A 118 -9.43 5.65 -5.56
CA THR A 118 -10.33 6.00 -4.46
C THR A 118 -10.69 4.81 -3.58
N SER A 119 -10.71 3.59 -4.13
CA SER A 119 -10.94 2.35 -3.38
C SER A 119 -9.88 2.09 -2.32
N MET A 120 -8.67 2.65 -2.46
CA MET A 120 -7.60 2.49 -1.45
C MET A 120 -7.99 3.02 -0.08
N VAL A 121 -8.79 4.10 -0.03
CA VAL A 121 -9.28 4.66 1.22
C VAL A 121 -10.21 3.68 1.93
N ALA A 122 -11.08 3.00 1.18
CA ALA A 122 -11.97 1.98 1.74
C ALA A 122 -11.20 0.72 2.17
N VAL A 123 -10.16 0.31 1.42
CA VAL A 123 -9.27 -0.79 1.83
C VAL A 123 -8.58 -0.46 3.14
N ALA A 124 -7.94 0.71 3.25
CA ALA A 124 -7.25 1.14 4.47
C ALA A 124 -8.23 1.27 5.66
N ALA A 125 -9.41 1.82 5.43
CA ALA A 125 -10.45 1.98 6.46
C ALA A 125 -10.97 0.64 7.00
N SER A 126 -11.22 -0.33 6.12
CA SER A 126 -11.79 -1.64 6.50
C SER A 126 -10.78 -2.57 7.17
N THR A 127 -9.51 -2.45 6.81
CA THR A 127 -8.42 -3.27 7.36
C THR A 127 -7.75 -2.64 8.58
N GLY A 128 -7.78 -1.32 8.70
CA GLY A 128 -6.96 -0.59 9.67
C GLY A 128 -5.46 -0.70 9.37
N ASP A 129 -5.11 -0.92 8.11
CA ASP A 129 -3.74 -1.09 7.62
C ASP A 129 -3.44 -0.09 6.49
N SER A 130 -2.15 0.10 6.18
CA SER A 130 -1.71 0.97 5.10
C SER A 130 -1.81 0.28 3.74
N ALA A 131 -2.78 0.70 2.92
CA ALA A 131 -2.95 0.25 1.54
C ALA A 131 -1.91 0.90 0.63
N LEU A 132 -1.32 0.11 -0.26
CA LEU A 132 -0.23 0.54 -1.14
C LEU A 132 -0.56 0.16 -2.59
N PHE A 133 -0.41 1.11 -3.50
CA PHE A 133 -0.61 0.92 -4.93
C PHE A 133 0.56 1.50 -5.71
N HIS A 134 1.07 0.77 -6.69
CA HIS A 134 2.14 1.21 -7.55
C HIS A 134 1.73 1.10 -9.02
N SER A 135 1.84 2.18 -9.78
CA SER A 135 1.66 2.18 -11.23
C SER A 135 2.97 2.59 -11.89
N GLU A 136 3.61 1.62 -12.54
CA GLU A 136 4.83 1.86 -13.32
C GLU A 136 4.56 2.76 -14.53
N ALA A 137 3.45 2.51 -15.24
CA ALA A 137 3.05 3.29 -16.42
C ALA A 137 2.79 4.76 -16.09
N ALA A 138 2.17 5.04 -14.94
CA ALA A 138 1.99 6.40 -14.46
C ALA A 138 3.20 6.94 -13.68
N GLY A 139 4.19 6.10 -13.35
CA GLY A 139 5.35 6.50 -12.57
C GLY A 139 4.99 7.03 -11.18
N VAL A 140 4.00 6.42 -10.52
CA VAL A 140 3.52 6.82 -9.19
C VAL A 140 3.43 5.65 -8.22
N VAL A 141 3.74 5.92 -6.96
CA VAL A 141 3.40 5.08 -5.82
C VAL A 141 2.43 5.86 -4.94
N ILE A 142 1.32 5.22 -4.56
CA ILE A 142 0.27 5.77 -3.72
C ILE A 142 0.20 4.93 -2.45
N LEU A 143 0.16 5.59 -1.30
CA LEU A 143 -0.07 4.95 -0.02
C LEU A 143 -1.18 5.67 0.72
N VAL A 144 -2.13 4.90 1.24
CA VAL A 144 -3.18 5.39 2.13
C VAL A 144 -3.06 4.65 3.45
N ASP A 145 -2.68 5.39 4.48
CA ASP A 145 -2.54 4.88 5.85
C ASP A 145 -3.79 5.21 6.66
N CYS A 146 -4.16 4.32 7.58
CA CYS A 146 -5.34 4.47 8.44
C CYS A 146 -5.00 4.13 9.89
N TYR A 147 -5.14 5.10 10.79
CA TYR A 147 -4.75 4.95 12.20
C TYR A 147 -5.86 4.38 13.12
N GLY A 148 -7.10 4.25 12.62
CA GLY A 148 -8.29 3.85 13.43
C GLY A 148 -8.61 4.82 14.59
N TYR A 149 -9.53 4.54 15.51
CA TYR A 149 -11.00 4.60 15.37
C TYR A 149 -11.50 5.86 16.13
N ASN A 150 -12.36 6.69 15.53
CA ASN A 150 -13.06 7.89 16.10
C ASN A 150 -12.38 9.27 16.09
N ALA A 151 -11.23 9.47 15.44
CA ALA A 151 -10.71 10.83 15.24
C ALA A 151 -11.33 11.49 13.98
N GLU A 152 -11.38 12.82 13.92
CA GLU A 152 -11.63 13.54 12.66
C GLU A 152 -10.47 13.34 11.65
N GLU A 153 -9.30 12.90 12.13
CA GLU A 153 -8.04 12.79 11.40
C GLU A 153 -7.53 11.33 11.38
N GLN A 154 -8.13 10.50 10.52
CA GLN A 154 -7.87 9.03 10.53
C GLN A 154 -6.89 8.59 9.45
N PHE A 155 -6.67 9.41 8.43
CA PHE A 155 -5.98 9.00 7.23
C PHE A 155 -4.74 9.82 6.99
N SER A 156 -3.76 9.19 6.37
CA SER A 156 -2.71 9.91 5.66
C SER A 156 -2.60 9.39 4.23
N VAL A 157 -2.56 10.30 3.27
CA VAL A 157 -2.39 10.00 1.85
C VAL A 157 -1.02 10.51 1.42
N VAL A 158 -0.22 9.62 0.84
CA VAL A 158 1.11 9.92 0.29
C VAL A 158 1.17 9.45 -1.15
N ILE A 159 1.64 10.31 -2.04
CA ILE A 159 1.79 10.04 -3.47
C ILE A 159 3.17 10.49 -3.91
N GLN A 160 3.98 9.53 -4.35
CA GLN A 160 5.38 9.73 -4.72
C GLN A 160 5.61 9.30 -6.17
N GLY A 161 6.69 9.81 -6.79
CA GLY A 161 7.11 9.46 -8.14
C GLY A 161 7.06 10.62 -9.14
N ALA A 162 7.64 10.41 -10.32
CA ALA A 162 7.76 11.43 -11.36
C ALA A 162 6.41 11.78 -12.01
N GLY A 163 5.41 10.90 -11.91
CA GLY A 163 4.07 11.16 -12.41
C GLY A 163 3.16 11.93 -11.45
N VAL A 164 3.66 12.31 -10.27
CA VAL A 164 2.89 13.13 -9.33
C VAL A 164 2.59 14.48 -9.99
N PRO A 165 1.31 14.85 -10.16
CA PRO A 165 0.97 16.13 -10.77
C PRO A 165 1.53 17.30 -9.92
N PRO A 166 2.31 18.23 -10.51
CA PRO A 166 2.98 19.29 -9.76
C PRO A 166 2.00 20.27 -9.08
N ASP A 167 0.82 20.46 -9.67
CA ASP A 167 -0.17 21.44 -9.22
C ASP A 167 -1.42 20.77 -8.66
N LEU A 168 -1.29 19.82 -7.74
CA LEU A 168 -2.43 19.36 -6.93
C LEU A 168 -2.81 20.45 -5.91
N ASP A 169 -3.03 21.67 -6.41
CA ASP A 169 -3.88 22.67 -5.79
C ASP A 169 -5.27 22.05 -5.75
N LEU A 170 -5.58 21.48 -4.59
CA LEU A 170 -6.89 20.95 -4.31
C LEU A 170 -7.83 22.16 -4.15
N GLU A 171 -8.21 22.78 -5.26
CA GLU A 171 -9.26 23.81 -5.31
C GLU A 171 -10.43 23.32 -4.43
N PRO A 172 -10.94 24.15 -3.49
CA PRO A 172 -12.14 23.79 -2.76
C PRO A 172 -13.25 23.59 -3.79
N ASP A 173 -13.93 22.44 -3.72
CA ASP A 173 -15.08 22.16 -4.57
C ASP A 173 -16.06 23.34 -4.47
N ARG A 174 -16.34 24.01 -5.61
CA ARG A 174 -17.34 25.06 -5.73
C ARG A 174 -18.76 24.50 -5.70
#